data_AF-A0A1G2DFE2-F1
#
_entry.id   AF-A0A1G2DFE2-F1
#
_cell.length_a   1.000
_cell.length_b   1.000
_cell.length_c   1.000
_cell.angle_alpha   90.00
_cell.angle_beta   90.00
_cell.angle_gamma   90.00
#
_symmetry.space_group_name_H-M   'P 1'
#
loop_
_entity.id
_entity.type
_entity.pdbx_description
1 polymer ?
#
loop_
_entity_poly.entity_id
_entity_poly.type
_entity_poly.pdbx_seq_one_letter_code
_entity_poly.pdbx_strand_id
1 'polypeptide(L)'
;MKKDQKIYSKTKGLRFRKGPDASDPKNLNLIRELEERVEMVFLDGPWLKVKIDKQEGWVHADYVSDEAPTLSHAFKISIPNLANDAMTLLVRKEINDEYGGGKNGWELQCTEYATFRVKTKLGVTIAWPVQSGRHGGKWADIFEKHKKYKVLAEPKANCTMSFTMGISSNQKTNEIGHVAFVEEVYPDGSIRISEANWPRNGIYNERVLTVAEWKDKYKGRFVEFV
;
A
#
# COMPACT_ATOMS: atom_id res chain seq x y z
N MET A 1 -19.75 5.30 -10.35
CA MET A 1 -19.77 4.23 -9.33
C MET A 1 -20.85 3.21 -9.67
N LYS A 2 -20.60 1.92 -9.42
CA LYS A 2 -21.52 0.80 -9.69
C LYS A 2 -22.05 0.22 -8.37
N LYS A 3 -23.19 -0.46 -8.42
CA LYS A 3 -23.75 -1.22 -7.29
C LYS A 3 -22.75 -2.30 -6.82
N ASP A 4 -22.65 -2.52 -5.51
CA ASP A 4 -21.73 -3.46 -4.85
C ASP A 4 -20.23 -3.11 -4.98
N GLN A 5 -19.92 -1.87 -5.34
CA GLN A 5 -18.55 -1.36 -5.42
C GLN A 5 -18.03 -0.96 -4.03
N LYS A 6 -16.74 -1.25 -3.76
CA LYS A 6 -16.04 -0.73 -2.58
C LYS A 6 -15.77 0.76 -2.78
N ILE A 7 -16.20 1.56 -1.81
CA ILE A 7 -15.96 3.00 -1.78
C ILE A 7 -15.23 3.37 -0.49
N TYR A 8 -14.57 4.52 -0.50
CA TYR A 8 -13.64 4.91 0.55
C TYR A 8 -13.84 6.36 0.96
N SER A 9 -13.69 6.67 2.24
CA SER A 9 -13.81 8.04 2.74
C SER A 9 -12.61 8.90 2.33
N LYS A 10 -12.86 10.14 1.90
CA LYS A 10 -11.82 11.17 1.64
C LYS A 10 -11.43 11.96 2.91
N THR A 11 -12.15 11.78 4.01
CA THR A 11 -11.93 12.51 5.28
C THR A 11 -12.01 11.58 6.49
N LYS A 12 -11.28 11.92 7.56
CA LYS A 12 -11.49 11.30 8.87
C LYS A 12 -12.85 11.75 9.42
N GLY A 13 -13.55 10.83 10.11
CA GLY A 13 -14.80 11.13 10.80
C GLY A 13 -16.05 11.30 9.92
N LEU A 14 -16.09 10.67 8.73
CA LEU A 14 -17.28 10.70 7.87
C LEU A 14 -18.51 10.12 8.59
N ARG A 15 -19.58 10.92 8.72
CA ARG A 15 -20.80 10.56 9.44
C ARG A 15 -21.82 9.89 8.52
N PHE A 16 -22.37 8.77 8.97
CA PHE A 16 -23.46 8.04 8.30
C PHE A 16 -24.81 8.63 8.67
N ARG A 17 -25.66 8.88 7.68
CA ARG A 17 -27.01 9.43 7.87
C ARG A 17 -28.07 8.35 7.76
N LYS A 18 -29.21 8.53 8.43
CA LYS A 18 -30.38 7.64 8.29
C LYS A 18 -31.13 7.83 6.97
N GLY A 19 -30.93 8.96 6.28
CA GLY A 19 -31.52 9.26 4.99
C GLY A 19 -30.66 10.20 4.14
N PRO A 20 -30.99 10.36 2.84
CA PRO A 20 -30.26 11.19 1.89
C PRO A 20 -30.58 12.70 2.05
N ASP A 21 -30.51 13.22 3.28
CA ASP A 21 -30.80 14.63 3.57
C ASP A 21 -29.88 15.19 4.67
N ALA A 22 -29.38 16.41 4.43
CA ALA A 22 -28.52 17.16 5.32
C ALA A 22 -29.26 18.09 6.29
N SER A 23 -30.56 18.32 6.09
CA SER A 23 -31.36 19.33 6.78
C SER A 23 -32.12 18.84 8.02
N ASP A 24 -32.37 17.54 8.17
CA ASP A 24 -33.02 16.95 9.35
C ASP A 24 -32.00 16.62 10.47
N PRO A 25 -32.10 17.25 11.65
CA PRO A 25 -31.23 16.98 12.80
C PRO A 25 -31.25 15.52 13.27
N LYS A 26 -32.34 14.77 13.02
CA LYS A 26 -32.48 13.34 13.38
C LYS A 26 -31.59 12.41 12.55
N ASN A 27 -31.00 12.92 11.47
CA ASN A 27 -30.11 12.18 10.56
C ASN A 27 -28.62 12.36 10.89
N LEU A 28 -28.26 13.10 11.96
CA LEU A 28 -26.88 13.53 12.25
C LEU A 28 -26.04 12.57 13.12
N ASN A 29 -26.57 11.40 13.48
CA ASN A 29 -25.91 10.51 14.44
C ASN A 29 -24.53 10.02 13.95
N LEU A 30 -23.54 10.15 14.83
CA LEU A 30 -22.17 9.67 14.67
C LEU A 30 -22.15 8.14 14.85
N ILE A 31 -21.70 7.39 13.84
CA ILE A 31 -21.64 5.90 13.93
C ILE A 31 -20.20 5.39 14.13
N ARG A 32 -19.17 5.95 13.46
CA ARG A 32 -17.75 5.56 13.67
C ARG A 32 -16.77 6.49 12.95
N GLU A 33 -15.52 6.58 13.41
CA GLU A 33 -14.39 6.99 12.56
C GLU A 33 -14.08 5.85 11.56
N LEU A 34 -14.24 6.13 10.27
CA LEU A 34 -13.82 5.23 9.20
C LEU A 34 -12.34 5.47 8.88
N GLU A 35 -11.52 4.43 8.94
CA GLU A 35 -10.23 4.41 8.27
C GLU A 35 -10.20 3.45 7.06
N GLU A 36 -11.10 2.46 6.94
CA GLU A 36 -10.91 1.40 5.94
C GLU A 36 -12.24 0.78 5.47
N ARG A 37 -12.69 1.15 4.25
CA ARG A 37 -13.65 0.43 3.37
C ARG A 37 -15.15 0.49 3.77
N VAL A 38 -16.00 0.89 2.83
CA VAL A 38 -17.48 0.75 2.90
C VAL A 38 -18.03 0.16 1.61
N GLU A 39 -19.03 -0.71 1.72
CA GLU A 39 -19.71 -1.28 0.55
C GLU A 39 -20.84 -0.35 0.09
N MET A 40 -20.83 0.03 -1.19
CA MET A 40 -21.90 0.81 -1.80
C MET A 40 -23.06 -0.10 -2.22
N VAL A 41 -24.23 0.13 -1.65
CA VAL A 41 -25.44 -0.67 -1.87
C VAL A 41 -26.39 -0.02 -2.88
N PHE A 42 -26.42 1.32 -2.96
CA PHE A 42 -27.37 2.04 -3.82
C PHE A 42 -26.91 3.49 -4.09
N LEU A 43 -27.27 4.03 -5.26
CA LEU A 43 -27.04 5.43 -5.65
C LEU A 43 -28.39 6.14 -5.79
N ASP A 44 -28.56 7.29 -5.13
CA ASP A 44 -29.73 8.16 -5.26
C ASP A 44 -29.29 9.63 -5.32
N GLY A 45 -29.17 10.16 -6.54
CA GLY A 45 -28.63 11.50 -6.77
C GLY A 45 -27.21 11.67 -6.20
N PRO A 46 -26.93 12.71 -5.38
CA PRO A 46 -25.61 12.92 -4.76
C PRO A 46 -25.39 12.03 -3.52
N TRP A 47 -26.34 11.16 -3.18
CA TRP A 47 -26.29 10.32 -1.99
C TRP A 47 -26.04 8.86 -2.32
N LEU A 48 -25.21 8.24 -1.49
CA LEU A 48 -24.78 6.86 -1.60
C LEU A 48 -25.27 6.11 -0.37
N LYS A 49 -26.06 5.05 -0.57
CA LYS A 49 -26.37 4.12 0.50
C LYS A 49 -25.21 3.15 0.66
N VAL A 50 -24.73 3.02 1.89
CA VAL A 50 -23.52 2.29 2.24
C VAL A 50 -23.79 1.35 3.39
N LYS A 51 -23.02 0.26 3.47
CA LYS A 51 -23.13 -0.74 4.53
C LYS A 51 -21.81 -0.91 5.26
N ILE A 52 -21.88 -0.92 6.59
CA ILE A 52 -20.81 -1.40 7.48
C ILE A 52 -21.39 -2.54 8.32
N ASP A 53 -20.75 -3.71 8.27
CA ASP A 53 -21.20 -4.91 8.98
C ASP A 53 -22.68 -5.25 8.69
N LYS A 54 -23.58 -5.02 9.66
CA LYS A 54 -25.03 -5.24 9.55
C LYS A 54 -25.84 -3.94 9.49
N GLN A 55 -25.18 -2.78 9.50
CA GLN A 55 -25.84 -1.48 9.53
C GLN A 55 -25.71 -0.78 8.17
N GLU A 56 -26.83 -0.22 7.71
CA GLU A 56 -26.89 0.58 6.50
C GLU A 56 -27.06 2.06 6.84
N GLY A 57 -26.48 2.93 6.03
CA GLY A 57 -26.60 4.39 6.17
C GLY A 57 -26.34 5.11 4.85
N TRP A 58 -26.39 6.43 4.87
CA TRP A 58 -26.21 7.28 3.70
C TRP A 58 -25.03 8.23 3.88
N VAL A 59 -24.24 8.42 2.81
CA VAL A 59 -23.12 9.36 2.72
C VAL A 59 -23.23 10.18 1.43
N HIS A 60 -22.67 11.38 1.43
CA HIS A 60 -22.65 12.23 0.23
C HIS A 60 -21.44 11.87 -0.64
N ALA A 61 -21.65 11.83 -1.97
CA ALA A 61 -20.65 11.40 -2.94
C ALA A 61 -19.33 12.20 -2.88
N ASP A 62 -19.40 13.49 -2.55
CA ASP A 62 -18.20 14.35 -2.44
C ASP A 62 -17.19 13.88 -1.39
N TYR A 63 -17.65 13.21 -0.33
CA TYR A 63 -16.79 12.75 0.77
C TYR A 63 -16.28 11.34 0.60
N VAL A 64 -16.59 10.70 -0.53
CA VAL A 64 -16.11 9.36 -0.83
C VAL A 64 -15.44 9.29 -2.20
N SER A 65 -14.64 8.26 -2.38
CA SER A 65 -13.94 7.93 -3.62
C SER A 65 -14.17 6.46 -3.95
N ASP A 66 -14.23 6.14 -5.23
CA ASP A 66 -14.08 4.76 -5.71
C ASP A 66 -12.62 4.32 -5.75
N GLU A 67 -11.70 5.27 -5.64
CA GLU A 67 -10.30 4.99 -5.43
C GLU A 67 -10.05 4.71 -3.96
N ALA A 68 -9.43 3.56 -3.67
CA ALA A 68 -8.86 3.32 -2.35
C ALA A 68 -7.95 4.51 -2.01
N PRO A 69 -8.14 5.22 -0.86
CA PRO A 69 -7.12 6.13 -0.38
C PRO A 69 -5.88 5.28 -0.40
N THR A 70 -4.93 5.68 -1.24
CA THR A 70 -3.64 5.04 -1.17
C THR A 70 -3.21 5.31 0.27
N LEU A 71 -3.11 4.26 1.10
CA LEU A 71 -2.55 4.40 2.45
C LEU A 71 -1.17 5.10 2.39
N SER A 72 -0.54 5.10 1.20
CA SER A 72 0.57 5.97 0.76
C SER A 72 0.39 7.46 1.10
N HIS A 73 -0.80 8.07 0.95
CA HIS A 73 -1.05 9.47 1.32
C HIS A 73 -1.13 9.71 2.84
N ALA A 74 -1.34 8.65 3.65
CA ALA A 74 -1.27 8.77 5.10
C ALA A 74 0.18 8.76 5.62
N PHE A 75 1.11 8.17 4.86
CA PHE A 75 2.53 8.28 5.15
C PHE A 75 3.03 9.67 4.80
N LYS A 76 3.66 10.33 5.76
CA LYS A 76 4.29 11.63 5.54
C LYS A 76 5.69 11.41 4.97
N ILE A 77 5.91 11.92 3.76
CA ILE A 77 7.21 11.85 3.08
C ILE A 77 8.30 12.44 3.99
N SER A 78 9.46 11.77 4.06
CA SER A 78 10.62 12.19 4.85
C SER A 78 10.43 12.25 6.37
N ILE A 79 9.30 11.78 6.90
CA ILE A 79 9.10 11.58 8.33
C ILE A 79 9.36 10.11 8.67
N PRO A 80 10.23 9.80 9.65
CA PRO A 80 10.46 8.42 10.07
C PRO A 80 9.20 7.79 10.65
N ASN A 81 8.83 6.62 10.13
CA ASN A 81 7.81 5.76 10.70
C ASN A 81 8.46 4.90 11.79
N LEU A 82 8.48 5.44 13.01
CA LEU A 82 9.06 4.78 14.18
C LEU A 82 8.32 3.48 14.52
N ALA A 83 8.93 2.64 15.34
CA ALA A 83 8.36 1.33 15.71
C ALA A 83 6.95 1.41 16.32
N ASN A 84 6.66 2.48 17.06
CA ASN A 84 5.38 2.75 17.73
C ASN A 84 4.51 3.77 16.97
N ASP A 85 4.91 4.20 15.77
CA ASP A 85 4.10 5.08 14.94
C ASP A 85 2.79 4.38 14.52
N ALA A 86 1.68 5.12 14.49
CA ALA A 86 0.37 4.59 14.17
C ALA A 86 0.34 3.88 12.81
N MET A 87 1.05 4.41 11.80
CA MET A 87 1.12 3.80 10.49
C MET A 87 1.97 2.53 10.49
N THR A 88 3.08 2.50 11.24
CA THR A 88 3.89 1.28 11.41
C THR A 88 3.07 0.17 12.09
N LEU A 89 2.31 0.51 13.13
CA LEU A 89 1.44 -0.43 13.83
C LEU A 89 0.32 -0.95 12.93
N LEU A 90 -0.28 -0.09 12.11
CA LEU A 90 -1.28 -0.47 11.12
C LEU A 90 -0.70 -1.43 10.08
N VAL A 91 0.46 -1.11 9.49
CA VAL A 91 1.15 -1.98 8.54
C VAL A 91 1.34 -3.38 9.13
N ARG A 92 1.88 -3.45 10.35
CA ARG A 92 2.17 -4.72 11.03
C ARG A 92 0.91 -5.49 11.37
N LYS A 93 -0.16 -4.82 11.78
CA LYS A 93 -1.46 -5.46 11.96
C LYS A 93 -1.96 -6.07 10.66
N GLU A 94 -1.87 -5.32 9.56
CA GLU A 94 -2.35 -5.78 8.25
C GLU A 94 -1.53 -6.95 7.70
N ILE A 95 -0.21 -6.97 7.86
CA ILE A 95 0.63 -8.09 7.41
C ILE A 95 0.85 -9.16 8.47
N ASN A 96 0.18 -9.06 9.62
CA ASN A 96 0.35 -9.95 10.77
C ASN A 96 1.82 -10.09 11.25
N ASP A 97 2.52 -8.96 11.33
CA ASP A 97 3.94 -8.84 11.72
C ASP A 97 4.85 -9.89 11.05
N GLU A 98 4.61 -10.18 9.76
CA GLU A 98 5.23 -11.28 9.02
C GLU A 98 6.78 -11.27 9.03
N TYR A 99 7.38 -10.09 9.18
CA TYR A 99 8.83 -9.89 9.24
C TYR A 99 9.36 -9.69 10.67
N GLY A 100 8.49 -9.74 11.68
CA GLY A 100 8.83 -9.61 13.10
C GLY A 100 9.31 -8.23 13.51
N GLY A 101 9.04 -7.19 12.71
CA GLY A 101 9.50 -5.83 13.01
C GLY A 101 8.88 -5.29 14.30
N GLY A 102 7.61 -5.62 14.56
CA GLY A 102 6.89 -5.23 15.77
C GLY A 102 7.51 -5.87 17.01
N LYS A 103 7.69 -7.20 16.97
CA LYS A 103 8.34 -7.94 18.06
C LYS A 103 9.75 -7.42 18.39
N ASN A 104 10.51 -7.01 17.38
CA ASN A 104 11.89 -6.55 17.54
C ASN A 104 12.01 -5.04 17.78
N GLY A 105 10.90 -4.29 17.80
CA GLY A 105 10.92 -2.84 17.99
C GLY A 105 11.62 -2.08 16.86
N TRP A 106 11.60 -2.61 15.63
CA TRP A 106 12.21 -1.95 14.49
C TRP A 106 11.32 -0.84 13.93
N GLU A 107 11.93 0.16 13.32
CA GLU A 107 11.21 1.12 12.46
C GLU A 107 10.64 0.41 11.23
N LEU A 108 9.73 1.05 10.49
CA LEU A 108 9.09 0.44 9.33
C LEU A 108 10.12 0.02 8.27
N GLN A 109 10.12 -1.26 7.89
CA GLN A 109 11.04 -1.83 6.91
C GLN A 109 10.48 -1.84 5.48
N CYS A 110 11.37 -1.89 4.49
CA CYS A 110 10.99 -1.95 3.07
C CYS A 110 10.13 -3.17 2.73
N THR A 111 10.45 -4.34 3.31
CA THR A 111 9.69 -5.58 3.09
C THR A 111 8.30 -5.53 3.72
N GLU A 112 8.18 -4.93 4.92
CA GLU A 112 6.89 -4.72 5.58
C GLU A 112 5.99 -3.82 4.73
N TYR A 113 6.53 -2.69 4.26
CA TYR A 113 5.79 -1.75 3.42
C TYR A 113 5.38 -2.36 2.08
N ALA A 114 6.30 -3.02 1.36
CA ALA A 114 6.00 -3.63 0.07
C ALA A 114 4.92 -4.71 0.18
N THR A 115 4.99 -5.59 1.19
CA THR A 115 3.95 -6.61 1.44
C THR A 115 2.61 -5.96 1.76
N PHE A 116 2.61 -4.92 2.59
CA PHE A 116 1.41 -4.15 2.88
C PHE A 116 0.81 -3.48 1.64
N ARG A 117 1.62 -2.91 0.75
CA ARG A 117 1.15 -2.33 -0.51
C ARG A 117 0.55 -3.38 -1.43
N VAL A 118 1.21 -4.52 -1.61
CA VAL A 118 0.66 -5.65 -2.39
C VAL A 118 -0.70 -6.08 -1.82
N LYS A 119 -0.80 -6.27 -0.50
CA LYS A 119 -2.06 -6.65 0.15
C LYS A 119 -3.15 -5.60 -0.01
N THR A 120 -2.85 -4.33 0.24
CA THR A 120 -3.87 -3.27 0.27
C THR A 120 -4.29 -2.80 -1.12
N LYS A 121 -3.37 -2.82 -2.11
CA LYS A 121 -3.66 -2.41 -3.48
C LYS A 121 -4.20 -3.54 -4.35
N LEU A 122 -3.71 -4.75 -4.17
CA LEU A 122 -4.08 -5.89 -5.02
C LEU A 122 -5.00 -6.89 -4.32
N GLY A 123 -5.16 -6.81 -3.00
CA GLY A 123 -5.89 -7.82 -2.24
C GLY A 123 -5.14 -9.15 -2.12
N VAL A 124 -3.84 -9.17 -2.44
CA VAL A 124 -3.01 -10.38 -2.47
C VAL A 124 -2.26 -10.56 -1.14
N THR A 125 -2.46 -11.71 -0.50
CA THR A 125 -1.54 -12.19 0.54
C THR A 125 -0.41 -12.96 -0.12
N ILE A 126 0.84 -12.51 0.07
CA ILE A 126 2.01 -13.10 -0.61
C ILE A 126 2.27 -14.53 -0.09
N ALA A 127 2.25 -15.49 -0.99
CA ALA A 127 2.51 -16.91 -0.71
C ALA A 127 4.02 -17.21 -0.77
N TRP A 128 4.72 -16.95 0.34
CA TRP A 128 6.14 -17.25 0.43
C TRP A 128 6.45 -18.75 0.43
N PRO A 129 7.52 -19.19 -0.26
CA PRO A 129 8.09 -20.51 -0.02
C PRO A 129 8.69 -20.57 1.40
N VAL A 130 8.75 -21.77 1.99
CA VAL A 130 9.34 -21.99 3.32
C VAL A 130 10.85 -21.81 3.24
N GLN A 131 11.33 -20.60 3.57
CA GLN A 131 12.75 -20.27 3.64
C GLN A 131 13.02 -18.99 4.44
N SER A 132 14.26 -18.88 4.93
CA SER A 132 14.80 -17.64 5.50
C SER A 132 15.30 -16.68 4.41
N GLY A 133 15.85 -15.52 4.81
CA GLY A 133 16.51 -14.60 3.88
C GLY A 133 15.57 -13.78 2.99
N ARG A 134 14.34 -13.50 3.45
CA ARG A 134 13.32 -12.73 2.71
C ARG A 134 13.58 -11.21 2.73
N HIS A 135 14.84 -10.79 2.62
CA HIS A 135 15.22 -9.38 2.56
C HIS A 135 14.91 -8.76 1.19
N GLY A 136 14.82 -7.43 1.14
CA GLY A 136 14.27 -6.69 0.01
C GLY A 136 14.92 -7.01 -1.34
N GLY A 137 16.24 -7.20 -1.38
CA GLY A 137 16.97 -7.51 -2.62
C GLY A 137 16.80 -8.94 -3.15
N LYS A 138 16.08 -9.82 -2.44
CA LYS A 138 15.97 -11.25 -2.80
C LYS A 138 14.59 -11.69 -3.26
N TRP A 139 13.59 -10.82 -3.26
CA TRP A 139 12.23 -11.20 -3.62
C TRP A 139 12.14 -11.85 -4.99
N ALA A 140 12.71 -11.23 -6.02
CA ALA A 140 12.71 -11.78 -7.38
C ALA A 140 13.44 -13.12 -7.46
N ASP A 141 14.66 -13.22 -6.91
CA ASP A 141 15.46 -14.46 -6.90
C ASP A 141 14.69 -15.62 -6.24
N ILE A 142 14.03 -15.35 -5.11
CA ILE A 142 13.27 -16.34 -4.35
C ILE A 142 12.07 -16.82 -5.16
N PHE A 143 11.26 -15.91 -5.67
CA PHE A 143 10.04 -16.29 -6.37
C PHE A 143 10.31 -16.96 -7.72
N GLU A 144 11.37 -16.56 -8.41
CA GLU A 144 11.83 -17.22 -9.62
C GLU A 144 12.30 -18.65 -9.33
N LYS A 145 13.20 -18.82 -8.34
CA LYS A 145 13.73 -20.13 -7.94
C LYS A 145 12.62 -21.12 -7.60
N HIS A 146 11.59 -20.66 -6.88
CA HIS A 146 10.48 -21.50 -6.41
C HIS A 146 9.24 -21.47 -7.31
N LYS A 147 9.31 -20.77 -8.47
CA LYS A 147 8.22 -20.64 -9.44
C LYS A 147 6.89 -20.21 -8.80
N LYS A 148 6.95 -19.27 -7.86
CA LYS A 148 5.77 -18.78 -7.09
C LYS A 148 5.04 -17.64 -7.78
N TYR A 149 5.80 -16.70 -8.33
CA TYR A 149 5.30 -15.52 -9.01
C TYR A 149 6.12 -15.26 -10.27
N LYS A 150 5.53 -14.55 -11.22
CA LYS A 150 6.22 -14.22 -12.47
C LYS A 150 7.21 -13.09 -12.20
N VAL A 151 8.46 -13.29 -12.60
CA VAL A 151 9.49 -12.26 -12.59
C VAL A 151 9.61 -11.64 -13.97
N LEU A 152 9.56 -10.32 -14.04
CA LEU A 152 9.59 -9.54 -15.27
C LEU A 152 10.94 -8.82 -15.41
N ALA A 153 11.41 -8.72 -16.65
CA ALA A 153 12.58 -7.92 -17.01
C ALA A 153 12.26 -6.43 -17.17
N GLU A 154 11.01 -6.11 -17.47
CA GLU A 154 10.50 -4.74 -17.67
C GLU A 154 9.41 -4.45 -16.63
N PRO A 155 9.29 -3.21 -16.13
CA PRO A 155 8.34 -2.86 -15.08
C PRO A 155 6.90 -2.93 -15.55
N LYS A 156 5.98 -3.16 -14.61
CA LYS A 156 4.53 -3.03 -14.79
C LYS A 156 3.95 -2.33 -13.57
N ALA A 157 2.91 -1.53 -13.77
CA ALA A 157 2.18 -0.95 -12.64
C ALA A 157 1.65 -2.08 -11.73
N ASN A 158 1.70 -1.84 -10.42
CA ASN A 158 1.33 -2.78 -9.38
C ASN A 158 2.21 -4.05 -9.28
N CYS A 159 3.48 -3.96 -9.65
CA CYS A 159 4.48 -4.98 -9.32
C CYS A 159 5.37 -4.49 -8.16
N THR A 160 6.23 -5.36 -7.63
CA THR A 160 7.35 -4.90 -6.78
C THR A 160 8.66 -4.89 -7.56
N MET A 161 9.55 -3.96 -7.24
CA MET A 161 10.91 -3.90 -7.76
C MET A 161 11.89 -4.28 -6.66
N SER A 162 12.65 -5.35 -6.88
CA SER A 162 13.69 -5.85 -5.98
C SER A 162 15.06 -5.60 -6.58
N PHE A 163 16.01 -5.06 -5.80
CA PHE A 163 17.32 -4.69 -6.29
C PHE A 163 18.39 -4.74 -5.18
N THR A 164 19.64 -4.98 -5.58
CA THR A 164 20.82 -5.06 -4.70
C THR A 164 21.93 -4.09 -5.11
N MET A 165 21.87 -3.51 -6.31
CA MET A 165 22.90 -2.61 -6.84
C MET A 165 22.52 -1.15 -6.71
N GLY A 166 23.50 -0.26 -6.64
CA GLY A 166 23.28 1.19 -6.74
C GLY A 166 22.53 1.83 -5.57
N ILE A 167 22.30 1.10 -4.48
CA ILE A 167 21.63 1.56 -3.27
C ILE A 167 22.58 2.48 -2.49
N SER A 168 23.73 1.95 -2.07
CA SER A 168 24.73 2.66 -1.26
C SER A 168 26.15 2.33 -1.70
N SER A 169 27.13 3.14 -1.28
CA SER A 169 28.55 2.79 -1.36
C SER A 169 28.93 1.64 -0.41
N ASN A 170 28.06 1.28 0.53
CA ASN A 170 28.25 0.17 1.46
C ASN A 170 27.86 -1.18 0.81
N GLN A 171 28.83 -2.09 0.70
CA GLN A 171 28.62 -3.42 0.12
C GLN A 171 27.60 -4.27 0.89
N LYS A 172 27.59 -4.24 2.23
CA LYS A 172 26.62 -5.01 3.03
C LYS A 172 25.18 -4.55 2.79
N THR A 173 24.97 -3.24 2.63
CA THR A 173 23.66 -2.69 2.26
C THR A 173 23.22 -3.23 0.89
N ASN A 174 24.15 -3.31 -0.05
CA ASN A 174 23.89 -3.86 -1.37
C ASN A 174 23.59 -5.37 -1.33
N GLU A 175 24.24 -6.15 -0.45
CA GLU A 175 23.97 -7.59 -0.29
C GLU A 175 22.56 -7.90 0.26
N ILE A 176 22.06 -7.08 1.20
CA ILE A 176 20.69 -7.18 1.73
C ILE A 176 19.68 -6.74 0.66
N GLY A 177 20.00 -5.63 0.00
CA GLY A 177 19.20 -5.00 -1.05
C GLY A 177 17.94 -4.30 -0.54
N HIS A 178 17.10 -3.89 -1.48
CA HIS A 178 15.89 -3.11 -1.24
C HIS A 178 14.72 -3.62 -2.09
N VAL A 179 13.50 -3.37 -1.61
CA VAL A 179 12.27 -3.63 -2.36
C VAL A 179 11.37 -2.41 -2.29
N ALA A 180 10.85 -2.00 -3.45
CA ALA A 180 9.89 -0.92 -3.59
C ALA A 180 8.64 -1.42 -4.34
N PHE A 181 7.52 -0.71 -4.22
CA PHE A 181 6.31 -0.99 -4.99
C PHE A 181 6.25 -0.05 -6.20
N VAL A 182 5.98 -0.59 -7.40
CA VAL A 182 5.82 0.19 -8.63
C VAL A 182 4.37 0.65 -8.70
N GLU A 183 4.15 1.92 -8.38
CA GLU A 183 2.82 2.54 -8.41
C GLU A 183 2.38 2.79 -9.86
N GLU A 184 3.30 3.20 -10.74
CA GLU A 184 2.98 3.61 -12.10
C GLU A 184 4.18 3.43 -13.05
N VAL A 185 3.87 3.17 -14.32
CA VAL A 185 4.85 3.16 -15.43
C VAL A 185 4.41 4.22 -16.43
N TYR A 186 5.26 5.20 -16.67
CA TYR A 186 4.98 6.32 -17.56
C TYR A 186 5.26 5.98 -19.03
N PRO A 187 4.69 6.74 -19.99
CA PRO A 187 4.92 6.50 -21.42
C PRO A 187 6.38 6.55 -21.87
N ASP A 188 7.23 7.30 -21.16
CA ASP A 188 8.67 7.40 -21.41
C ASP A 188 9.48 6.23 -20.81
N GLY A 189 8.81 5.26 -20.17
CA GLY A 189 9.42 4.11 -19.51
C GLY A 189 9.99 4.41 -18.12
N SER A 190 9.89 5.65 -17.64
CA SER A 190 10.17 5.96 -16.23
C SER A 190 9.08 5.34 -15.34
N ILE A 191 9.42 5.09 -14.07
CA ILE A 191 8.52 4.46 -13.12
C ILE A 191 8.37 5.31 -11.87
N ARG A 192 7.15 5.42 -11.34
CA ARG A 192 6.93 5.95 -9.99
C ARG A 192 6.91 4.80 -9.01
N ILE A 193 7.76 4.88 -8.00
CA ILE A 193 7.84 3.92 -6.91
C ILE A 193 7.44 4.56 -5.58
N SER A 194 6.87 3.73 -4.71
CA SER A 194 6.70 4.02 -3.29
C SER A 194 7.50 3.01 -2.46
N GLU A 195 8.15 3.48 -1.42
CA GLU A 195 9.08 2.68 -0.61
C GLU A 195 9.14 3.16 0.84
N ALA A 196 9.64 2.29 1.72
CA ALA A 196 9.93 2.65 3.11
C ALA A 196 11.34 2.17 3.48
N ASN A 197 11.90 2.71 4.56
CA ASN A 197 13.27 2.44 5.00
C ASN A 197 14.33 2.89 3.97
N TRP A 198 14.02 3.98 3.25
CA TRP A 198 14.92 4.64 2.31
C TRP A 198 14.59 6.14 2.23
N PRO A 199 15.59 7.05 2.16
CA PRO A 199 17.03 6.83 2.18
C PRO A 199 17.62 6.60 3.59
N ARG A 200 16.80 6.67 4.63
CA ARG A 200 17.17 6.35 6.03
C ARG A 200 16.15 5.40 6.61
N ASN A 201 16.47 4.83 7.77
CA ASN A 201 15.59 3.89 8.44
C ASN A 201 14.22 4.51 8.72
N GLY A 202 13.16 3.72 8.55
CA GLY A 202 11.78 4.12 8.79
C GLY A 202 11.18 5.17 7.84
N ILE A 203 11.99 5.86 7.03
CA ILE A 203 11.49 6.92 6.14
C ILE A 203 10.64 6.32 5.04
N TYR A 204 9.42 6.85 4.89
CA TYR A 204 8.61 6.69 3.69
C TYR A 204 9.03 7.66 2.60
N ASN A 205 9.09 7.17 1.38
CA ASN A 205 9.53 7.94 0.22
C ASN A 205 8.77 7.56 -1.05
N GLU A 206 8.61 8.53 -1.95
CA GLU A 206 8.17 8.31 -3.33
C GLU A 206 9.21 8.90 -4.27
N ARG A 207 9.50 8.19 -5.37
CA ARG A 207 10.46 8.64 -6.38
C ARG A 207 9.97 8.29 -7.77
N VAL A 208 10.32 9.14 -8.73
CA VAL A 208 10.31 8.77 -10.15
C VAL A 208 11.71 8.33 -10.53
N LEU A 209 11.84 7.13 -11.06
CA LEU A 209 13.09 6.58 -11.56
C LEU A 209 13.05 6.55 -13.09
N THR A 210 14.07 7.14 -13.71
CA THR A 210 14.30 7.04 -15.15
C THR A 210 14.63 5.61 -15.56
N VAL A 211 14.55 5.31 -16.87
CA VAL A 211 14.99 4.01 -17.42
C VAL A 211 16.41 3.68 -17.02
N ALA A 212 17.35 4.64 -17.14
CA ALA A 212 18.74 4.43 -16.75
C ALA A 212 18.89 4.11 -15.25
N GLU A 213 18.06 4.70 -14.39
CA GLU A 213 18.12 4.42 -12.95
C GLU A 213 17.62 3.03 -12.61
N TRP A 214 16.38 2.68 -13.01
CA TRP A 214 15.84 1.37 -12.63
C TRP A 214 16.52 0.23 -13.37
N LYS A 215 16.95 0.44 -14.63
CA LYS A 215 17.55 -0.59 -15.48
C LYS A 215 19.05 -0.74 -15.28
N ASP A 216 19.81 0.35 -15.35
CA ASP A 216 21.28 0.27 -15.41
C ASP A 216 21.91 0.42 -14.03
N LYS A 217 21.45 1.39 -13.25
CA LYS A 217 21.96 1.66 -11.90
C LYS A 217 21.50 0.61 -10.89
N TYR A 218 20.19 0.42 -10.78
CA TYR A 218 19.60 -0.49 -9.78
C TYR A 218 19.52 -1.93 -10.27
N LYS A 219 19.47 -2.15 -11.59
CA LYS A 219 19.23 -3.46 -12.20
C LYS A 219 18.00 -4.14 -11.60
N GLY A 220 16.92 -3.36 -11.50
CA GLY A 220 15.68 -3.76 -10.86
C GLY A 220 15.10 -5.01 -11.48
N ARG A 221 14.69 -5.94 -10.62
CA ARG A 221 13.95 -7.14 -11.00
C ARG A 221 12.52 -7.02 -10.49
N PHE A 222 11.55 -7.29 -11.35
CA PHE A 222 10.15 -6.97 -11.04
C PHE A 222 9.34 -8.24 -10.75
N VAL A 223 8.52 -8.24 -9.71
CA VAL A 223 7.66 -9.39 -9.35
C VAL A 223 6.20 -9.02 -9.54
N GLU A 224 5.52 -9.75 -10.42
CA GLU A 224 4.09 -9.61 -10.69
C GLU A 224 3.26 -10.54 -9.81
N PHE A 225 2.25 -9.98 -9.14
CA PHE A 225 1.31 -10.71 -8.29
C PHE A 225 -0.04 -10.77 -9.02
N VAL A 226 -0.38 -11.95 -9.57
CA VAL A 226 -1.67 -12.25 -10.22
C VAL A 226 -2.54 -13.14 -9.36
#